data_AF-A0A7C1NRA6-F1
#
_entry.id   AF-A0A7C1NRA6-F1
#
_cell.length_a   1.000
_cell.length_b   1.000
_cell.length_c   1.000
_cell.angle_alpha   90.00
_cell.angle_beta   90.00
_cell.angle_gamma   90.00
#
_symmetry.space_group_name_H-M   'P 1'
#
loop_
_entity.id
_entity.type
_entity.pdbx_description
1 polymer ?
#
loop_
_entity_poly.entity_id
_entity_poly.type
_entity_poly.pdbx_seq_one_letter_code
_entity_poly.pdbx_strand_id
1 'polypeptide(L)' 'MLNITVQELYRTWEEICLEKLEEIGRSSAAEWATAMGYGENRNGVTTVIKRIRKTMPEKLKIYFEKRPRLYEINKEI' A
#
# COMPACT_ATOMS: atom_id res chain seq x y z
N MET A 1 22.81 10.15 24.59
CA MET A 1 22.64 9.13 23.52
C MET A 1 21.29 9.36 22.88
N LEU A 2 21.27 9.84 21.63
CA LEU A 2 20.07 9.79 20.78
C LEU A 2 20.53 9.20 19.45
N ASN A 3 20.67 7.88 19.42
CA ASN A 3 20.80 7.12 18.18
C ASN A 3 19.39 6.87 17.64
N ILE A 4 18.69 7.95 17.31
CA ILE A 4 17.53 7.87 16.42
C ILE A 4 18.17 7.80 15.03
N THR A 5 18.27 6.59 14.50
CA THR A 5 18.90 6.33 13.21
C THR A 5 18.23 7.19 12.14
N VAL A 6 19.02 7.97 11.39
CA VAL A 6 18.61 8.83 10.26
C VAL A 6 17.71 8.12 9.23
N GLN A 7 17.60 6.79 9.28
CA GLN A 7 16.66 5.96 8.52
C GLN A 7 15.17 6.28 8.77
N GLU A 8 14.78 6.85 9.91
CA GLU A 8 13.37 7.24 10.14
C GLU A 8 12.91 8.48 9.32
N LEU A 9 13.82 9.15 8.59
CA LEU A 9 13.57 10.52 8.13
C LEU A 9 12.93 10.69 6.74
N TYR A 10 12.76 9.65 5.91
CA TYR A 10 12.11 9.80 4.59
C TYR A 10 11.35 8.55 4.15
N ARG A 11 10.16 8.34 4.71
CA ARG A 11 9.23 7.33 4.19
C ARG A 11 8.58 7.84 2.90
N THR A 12 8.62 7.02 1.85
CA THR A 12 7.91 7.32 0.61
C THR A 12 6.40 7.21 0.82
N TRP A 13 5.64 7.92 -0.01
CA TRP A 13 4.19 7.83 0.04
C TRP A 13 3.70 6.40 -0.23
N GLU A 14 4.39 5.68 -1.12
CA GLU A 14 4.13 4.28 -1.43
C GLU A 14 4.31 3.38 -0.19
N GLU A 15 5.33 3.60 0.64
CA GLU A 15 5.54 2.86 1.90
C GLU A 15 4.46 3.15 2.94
N ILE A 16 4.00 4.40 3.05
CA ILE A 16 2.87 4.77 3.92
C ILE A 16 1.60 4.04 3.49
N CYS A 17 1.33 3.98 2.19
CA CYS A 17 0.19 3.22 1.69
C CYS A 17 0.34 1.72 1.95
N LEU A 18 1.53 1.14 1.77
CA LEU A 18 1.79 -0.27 2.02
C LEU A 18 1.58 -0.64 3.50
N GLU A 19 2.05 0.18 4.43
CA GLU A 19 1.80 -0.06 5.86
C GLU A 19 0.31 0.02 6.20
N LYS A 20 -0.43 0.98 5.62
CA LYS A 20 -1.87 1.01 5.81
C LYS A 20 -2.56 -0.22 5.24
N LEU A 21 -2.09 -0.72 4.09
CA LEU A 21 -2.59 -1.98 3.52
C LEU A 21 -2.26 -3.18 4.42
N GLU A 22 -1.10 -3.18 5.08
CA GLU A 22 -0.76 -4.20 6.07
C GLU A 22 -1.72 -4.20 7.25
N GLU A 23 -2.02 -3.01 7.78
CA GLU A 23 -2.92 -2.80 8.91
C GLU A 23 -4.36 -3.27 8.62
N ILE A 24 -4.90 -2.96 7.44
CA ILE A 24 -6.27 -3.34 7.06
C ILE A 24 -6.37 -4.74 6.47
N GLY A 25 -5.24 -5.35 6.13
CA GLY A 25 -5.17 -6.64 5.45
C GLY A 25 -5.66 -6.60 4.01
N ARG A 26 -6.14 -7.74 3.52
CA ARG A 26 -6.58 -7.88 2.12
C ARG A 26 -7.77 -6.98 1.83
N SER A 27 -7.61 -6.03 0.90
CA SER A 27 -8.66 -5.07 0.58
C SER A 27 -8.71 -4.73 -0.92
N SER A 28 -9.84 -4.20 -1.37
CA SER A 28 -9.97 -3.56 -2.67
C SER A 28 -9.31 -2.17 -2.67
N ALA A 29 -9.09 -1.61 -3.86
CA ALA A 29 -8.56 -0.25 -3.98
C ALA A 29 -9.50 0.84 -3.41
N ALA A 30 -10.81 0.56 -3.34
CA ALA A 30 -11.78 1.48 -2.75
C ALA A 30 -11.70 1.44 -1.21
N GLU A 31 -11.71 0.24 -0.63
CA GLU A 31 -11.55 0.06 0.83
C GLU A 31 -10.20 0.60 1.32
N TRP A 32 -9.13 0.38 0.55
CA TRP A 32 -7.82 0.95 0.84
C TRP A 32 -7.83 2.48 0.78
N ALA A 33 -8.52 3.08 -0.20
CA ALA A 33 -8.65 4.54 -0.29
C ALA A 33 -9.45 5.11 0.89
N THR A 34 -10.53 4.45 1.29
CA THR A 34 -11.30 4.81 2.48
C THR A 34 -10.44 4.75 3.74
N ALA A 35 -9.65 3.69 3.93
CA ALA A 35 -8.74 3.55 5.06
C ALA A 35 -7.61 4.60 5.10
N MET A 36 -7.23 5.13 3.93
CA MET A 36 -6.28 6.25 3.80
C MET A 36 -6.92 7.63 4.03
N GLY A 37 -8.23 7.71 4.28
CA GLY A 37 -8.96 8.97 4.46
C GLY A 37 -9.36 9.67 3.16
N TYR A 38 -9.24 8.99 2.01
CA TYR A 38 -9.66 9.53 0.71
C TYR A 38 -11.16 9.29 0.40
N GLY A 39 -11.87 8.63 1.30
CA GLY A 39 -13.22 8.12 1.04
C GLY A 39 -13.22 7.13 -0.12
N GLU A 40 -14.32 7.06 -0.87
CA GLU A 40 -14.46 6.12 -2.00
C GLU A 40 -13.60 6.50 -3.23
N ASN A 41 -12.87 7.62 -3.19
CA ASN A 41 -12.05 8.07 -4.30
C ASN A 41 -10.74 7.27 -4.42
N ARG A 42 -10.81 6.19 -5.19
CA ARG A 42 -9.69 5.26 -5.45
C ARG A 42 -8.58 5.80 -6.37
N ASN A 43 -8.65 7.02 -6.91
CA ASN A 43 -7.67 7.50 -7.91
C ASN A 43 -6.26 7.63 -7.33
N GLY A 44 -6.14 8.09 -6.09
CA GLY A 44 -4.86 8.18 -5.37
C GLY A 44 -4.22 6.80 -5.19
N VAL A 45 -4.98 5.85 -4.63
CA VAL A 45 -4.53 4.47 -4.44
C VAL A 45 -4.21 3.76 -5.75
N THR A 46 -4.98 4.00 -6.82
CA THR A 46 -4.70 3.42 -8.14
C THR A 46 -3.35 3.87 -8.69
N THR A 47 -2.98 5.13 -8.47
CA THR A 47 -1.67 5.66 -8.87
C THR A 47 -0.55 5.04 -8.05
N VAL A 48 -0.75 4.91 -6.74
CA VAL A 48 0.18 4.24 -5.83
C VAL A 48 0.40 2.78 -6.22
N ILE A 49 -0.66 2.02 -6.51
CA ILE A 49 -0.58 0.64 -7.00
C ILE A 49 0.28 0.56 -8.27
N LYS A 50 0.09 1.48 -9.23
CA LYS A 50 0.90 1.49 -10.46
C LYS A 50 2.39 1.73 -10.17
N ARG A 51 2.71 2.61 -9.22
CA ARG A 51 4.09 2.92 -8.83
C ARG A 51 4.73 1.77 -8.08
N ILE A 52 4.05 1.20 -7.08
CA ILE A 52 4.53 0.03 -6.34
C ILE A 52 4.82 -1.13 -7.30
N ARG A 53 3.91 -1.43 -8.24
CA ARG A 53 4.15 -2.47 -9.26
C ARG A 53 5.37 -2.21 -10.14
N LYS A 54 5.83 -0.96 -10.26
CA LYS A 54 7.00 -0.58 -11.04
C LYS A 54 8.28 -0.59 -10.21
N THR A 55 8.22 -0.16 -8.95
CA THR A 55 9.40 0.09 -8.12
C THR A 55 9.65 -0.97 -7.05
N MET A 56 8.59 -1.59 -6.53
CA MET A 56 8.61 -2.59 -5.46
C MET A 56 7.55 -3.68 -5.73
N PRO A 57 7.56 -4.34 -6.91
CA PRO A 57 6.53 -5.31 -7.28
C PRO A 57 6.40 -6.47 -6.29
N GLU A 58 7.51 -6.83 -5.64
CA GLU A 58 7.61 -7.92 -4.68
C GLU A 58 6.78 -7.68 -3.40
N LYS A 59 6.56 -6.41 -3.00
CA LYS A 59 5.83 -6.05 -1.77
C LYS A 59 4.30 -6.16 -1.89
N LEU A 60 3.75 -6.32 -3.09
CA LEU A 60 2.32 -6.25 -3.34
C LEU A 60 1.78 -7.49 -4.05
N LYS A 61 0.93 -8.25 -3.35
CA LYS A 61 0.18 -9.38 -3.93
C LYS A 61 -1.14 -8.88 -4.51
N ILE A 62 -1.45 -9.32 -5.74
CA ILE A 62 -2.66 -8.91 -6.46
C ILE A 62 -3.49 -10.14 -6.80
N TYR A 63 -4.75 -10.13 -6.37
CA TYR A 63 -5.70 -11.22 -6.62
C TYR A 63 -6.56 -10.90 -7.86
N PHE A 64 -6.25 -11.55 -8.98
CA PHE A 64 -6.90 -11.29 -10.27
C PHE A 64 -8.23 -12.04 -10.47
N GLU A 65 -8.50 -13.05 -9.64
CA GLU A 65 -9.61 -13.99 -9.81
C GLU A 65 -10.99 -13.41 -9.50
N LYS A 66 -11.07 -12.30 -8.74
CA LYS A 66 -12.34 -11.66 -8.34
C LYS A 66 -12.35 -10.16 -8.65
N ARG A 67 -13.53 -9.64 -9.00
CA ARG A 67 -13.81 -8.20 -9.08
C ARG A 67 -14.61 -7.77 -7.84
N PRO A 68 -14.27 -6.64 -7.20
CA PRO A 68 -13.11 -5.78 -7.47
C PRO A 68 -11.78 -6.52 -7.18
N ARG A 69 -10.70 -6.11 -7.85
CA ARG A 69 -9.36 -6.68 -7.58
C ARG A 69 -9.01 -6.41 -6.12
N LEU A 70 -8.45 -7.42 -5.47
CA LEU A 70 -7.98 -7.33 -4.10
C LEU A 70 -6.45 -7.26 -4.06
N TYR A 71 -5.96 -6.59 -3.04
CA TYR A 71 -4.56 -6.28 -2.81
C TYR A 71 -4.20 -6.68 -1.38
N GLU A 72 -3.00 -7.18 -1.19
CA GLU A 72 -2.47 -7.56 0.12
C GLU A 72 -0.94 -7.40 0.12
N ILE A 73 -0.36 -7.10 1.28
CA ILE A 73 1.10 -7.08 1.42
C ILE A 73 1.65 -8.50 1.29
N ASN A 74 2.71 -8.63 0.51
CA ASN A 74 3.47 -9.87 0.47
C ASN A 74 4.40 -9.94 1.69
N LYS A 75 4.06 -10.78 2.67
CA LYS A 75 4.79 -10.93 3.95
C LYS A 75 5.99 -11.89 3.87
N GLU A 76 6.26 -12.46 2.69
CA GLU A 76 7.32 -13.46 2.49
C GLU A 76 8.70 -12.82 2.21
N ILE A 77 8.88 -11.54 2.54
CA ILE A 77 10.10 -10.73 2.27
C ILE A 77 10.63 -10.14 3.58
#